data_AF-A0A8S9LQT5-F1
#
_entry.id   AF-A0A8S9LQT5-F1
#
_cell.length_a   1.000
_cell.length_b   1.000
_cell.length_c   1.000
_cell.angle_alpha   90.00
_cell.angle_beta   90.00
_cell.angle_gamma   90.00
#
_symmetry.space_group_name_H-M   'P 1'
#
loop_
_entity.id
_entity.type
_entity.pdbx_description
1 polymer ?
#
loop_
_entity_poly.entity_id
_entity_poly.type
_entity_poly.pdbx_seq_one_letter_code
_entity_poly.pdbx_strand_id
1 'polypeptide(L)'
;MGADDSGPRIRDSKVEVGADGLRTQTADWCSPRISTREVIVGVDWPRTTTADRACLRSFPDGQRNCYNFNLTRNQRYLIRGTFLYGNYDGLNLLPSFDLHIGQTKWTSVSIRELGSSLIREIIHVLTEDSLQICLVKTGETTPFISSLELRPLNNNNTYVSQSGSLMLLNRVYFSPTPSFIRYDEDIHDRIWVPFIKDNTTSISTDLPVDTSNPYNVPQLVARKPL
;
A
#
# COMPACT_ATOMS: atom_id res chain seq x y z
N MET A 1 15.06 37.27 -32.74
CA MET A 1 15.92 36.18 -32.22
C MET A 1 15.74 36.20 -30.71
N GLY A 2 14.76 35.49 -30.17
CA GLY A 2 14.90 34.12 -29.64
C GLY A 2 14.96 34.24 -28.10
N ALA A 3 14.27 33.46 -27.28
CA ALA A 3 13.50 32.25 -27.48
C ALA A 3 12.33 32.23 -26.46
N ASP A 4 11.26 31.59 -26.90
CA ASP A 4 10.07 31.16 -26.17
C ASP A 4 10.47 30.05 -25.17
N ASP A 5 10.30 30.28 -23.87
CA ASP A 5 10.48 29.26 -22.83
C ASP A 5 9.10 28.70 -22.43
N SER A 6 8.52 27.94 -23.35
CA SER A 6 7.34 27.11 -23.10
C SER A 6 7.78 25.72 -22.65
N GLY A 7 8.29 25.61 -21.43
CA GLY A 7 8.47 24.32 -20.75
C GLY A 7 7.11 23.60 -20.56
N PRO A 8 7.04 22.27 -20.74
CA PRO A 8 5.80 21.52 -20.58
C PRO A 8 5.32 21.57 -19.13
N ARG A 9 4.29 22.37 -18.89
CA ARG A 9 3.52 22.45 -17.65
C ARG A 9 2.80 21.11 -17.47
N ILE A 10 3.29 20.26 -16.56
CA ILE A 10 2.64 19.00 -16.20
C ILE A 10 1.27 19.35 -15.62
N ARG A 11 0.22 19.17 -16.43
CA ARG A 11 -1.16 19.39 -16.04
C ARG A 11 -1.59 18.28 -15.10
N ASP A 12 -2.11 18.69 -13.95
CA ASP A 12 -2.86 17.86 -13.02
C ASP A 12 -3.86 16.98 -13.78
N SER A 13 -3.59 15.68 -13.83
CA SER A 13 -4.51 14.70 -14.38
C SER A 13 -5.34 14.15 -13.23
N LYS A 14 -6.39 14.91 -12.89
CA LYS A 14 -7.47 14.50 -12.00
C LYS A 14 -8.22 13.34 -12.66
N VAL A 15 -8.23 12.16 -12.04
CA VAL A 15 -9.15 11.08 -12.42
C VAL A 15 -10.24 11.01 -11.35
N GLU A 16 -11.38 11.63 -11.65
CA GLU A 16 -12.63 11.37 -10.95
C GLU A 16 -13.27 10.13 -11.58
N VAL A 17 -13.47 9.07 -10.80
CA VAL A 17 -14.35 7.98 -11.21
C VAL A 17 -15.76 8.37 -10.80
N GLY A 18 -16.52 8.85 -11.77
CA GLY A 18 -17.95 9.12 -11.65
C GLY A 18 -18.70 7.85 -11.28
N ALA A 19 -19.64 7.99 -10.37
CA ALA A 19 -20.59 6.96 -10.01
C ALA A 19 -21.58 6.75 -11.17
N ASP A 20 -21.43 5.68 -11.93
CA ASP A 20 -22.50 5.17 -12.78
C ASP A 20 -22.72 3.67 -12.53
N GLY A 21 -23.79 3.40 -11.80
CA GLY A 21 -24.59 2.18 -11.93
C GLY A 21 -24.10 0.92 -11.23
N LEU A 22 -24.22 0.84 -9.89
CA LEU A 22 -24.50 -0.45 -9.23
C LEU A 22 -25.41 -0.24 -8.01
N ARG A 23 -26.58 -0.91 -8.08
CA ARG A 23 -27.66 -0.90 -7.10
C ARG A 23 -27.22 -1.52 -5.77
N THR A 24 -27.66 -0.87 -4.69
CA THR A 24 -27.70 -1.31 -3.27
C THR A 24 -26.38 -1.82 -2.67
N GLN A 25 -25.46 -0.89 -2.35
CA GLN A 25 -24.29 -1.12 -1.48
C GLN A 25 -24.66 -0.74 -0.04
N THR A 26 -24.60 -1.67 0.90
CA THR A 26 -24.77 -1.37 2.33
C THR A 26 -23.52 -1.74 3.12
N ALA A 27 -22.60 -0.77 3.21
CA ALA A 27 -21.81 -0.38 4.38
C ALA A 27 -20.86 0.77 3.97
N ASP A 28 -21.41 1.84 3.36
CA ASP A 28 -20.66 3.05 3.03
C ASP A 28 -20.56 3.94 4.28
N TRP A 29 -19.57 3.68 5.14
CA TRP A 29 -19.07 4.70 6.05
C TRP A 29 -17.73 5.18 5.49
N CYS A 30 -17.82 6.25 4.70
CA CYS A 30 -16.76 6.89 3.89
C CYS A 30 -16.25 6.05 2.71
N SER A 31 -16.44 6.54 1.49
CA SER A 31 -15.80 5.95 0.30
C SER A 31 -14.28 5.93 0.49
N PRO A 32 -13.57 4.81 0.22
CA PRO A 32 -12.13 4.88 0.06
C PRO A 32 -11.87 5.84 -1.09
N ARG A 33 -11.31 7.02 -0.78
CA ARG A 33 -10.67 7.83 -1.82
C ARG A 33 -9.65 6.93 -2.54
N ILE A 34 -9.33 7.25 -3.78
CA ILE A 34 -8.23 6.63 -4.51
C ILE A 34 -7.33 7.81 -4.88
N SER A 35 -6.05 7.75 -4.53
CA SER A 35 -5.16 8.88 -4.71
C SER A 35 -3.79 8.40 -5.11
N THR A 36 -3.32 9.02 -6.18
CA THR A 36 -1.98 8.85 -6.74
C THR A 36 -0.99 9.82 -6.10
N ARG A 37 -1.43 10.72 -5.20
CA ARG A 37 -0.59 11.76 -4.57
C ARG A 37 -0.89 12.08 -3.09
N GLU A 38 -1.91 11.51 -2.46
CA GLU A 38 -2.31 11.80 -1.06
C GLU A 38 -2.85 10.56 -0.33
N VAL A 39 -2.71 10.54 0.99
CA VAL A 39 -3.16 9.48 1.89
C VAL A 39 -4.68 9.35 1.87
N ILE A 40 -5.17 8.12 1.93
CA ILE A 40 -6.61 7.85 2.07
C ILE A 40 -6.79 6.91 3.23
N VAL A 41 -7.48 7.45 4.25
CA VAL A 41 -7.92 6.86 5.51
C VAL A 41 -7.30 5.49 5.76
N GLY A 42 -6.00 5.52 6.01
CA GLY A 42 -5.33 4.49 6.78
C GLY A 42 -5.64 4.77 8.23
N VAL A 43 -5.90 3.72 9.00
CA VAL A 43 -5.63 3.79 10.44
C VAL A 43 -4.17 4.24 10.61
N ASP A 44 -3.97 5.45 11.14
CA ASP A 44 -2.64 5.91 11.56
C ASP A 44 -2.26 5.13 12.84
N TRP A 45 -1.69 3.95 12.62
CA TRP A 45 -1.24 3.06 13.67
C TRP A 45 0.20 3.42 14.10
N PRO A 46 0.51 3.71 15.38
CA PRO A 46 -0.22 4.45 16.41
C PRO A 46 0.42 5.84 16.63
N ARG A 47 -0.22 6.94 16.20
CA ARG A 47 0.13 8.30 16.69
C ARG A 47 -1.03 9.08 17.31
N THR A 48 -2.25 8.55 17.36
CA THR A 48 -3.40 9.25 17.94
C THR A 48 -4.36 8.32 18.68
N THR A 49 -4.80 8.78 19.86
CA THR A 49 -5.67 8.09 20.83
C THR A 49 -7.16 8.34 20.62
N THR A 50 -7.56 8.86 19.46
CA THR A 50 -8.97 9.02 19.09
C THR A 50 -9.43 7.81 18.30
N ALA A 51 -10.63 7.30 18.59
CA ALA A 51 -11.29 6.25 17.83
C ALA A 51 -11.56 6.72 16.39
N ASP A 52 -10.53 6.72 15.55
CA ASP A 52 -10.66 6.98 14.13
C ASP A 52 -11.52 5.87 13.53
N ARG A 53 -12.64 6.27 12.94
CA ARG A 53 -13.57 5.36 12.26
C ARG A 53 -12.82 4.67 11.13
N ALA A 54 -12.37 3.44 11.36
CA ALA A 54 -11.81 2.60 10.32
C ALA A 54 -12.87 2.41 9.23
N CYS A 55 -12.54 2.83 8.01
CA CYS A 55 -13.41 2.73 6.85
C CYS A 55 -12.96 1.55 5.97
N LEU A 56 -13.90 0.93 5.27
CA LEU A 56 -13.61 -0.12 4.29
C LEU A 56 -14.68 -0.16 3.20
N ARG A 57 -14.34 -0.76 2.06
CA ARG A 57 -15.29 -1.16 1.03
C ARG A 57 -15.38 -2.68 0.99
N SER A 58 -16.60 -3.20 1.04
CA SER A 58 -16.90 -4.62 0.88
C SER A 58 -17.47 -4.92 -0.51
N PHE A 59 -17.36 -6.17 -0.92
CA PHE A 59 -17.84 -6.66 -2.21
C PHE A 59 -18.71 -7.91 -2.02
N PRO A 60 -19.94 -7.76 -1.49
CA PRO A 60 -20.82 -8.90 -1.21
C PRO A 60 -21.26 -9.62 -2.49
N ASP A 61 -21.40 -8.86 -3.58
CA ASP A 61 -21.85 -9.33 -4.87
C ASP A 61 -20.68 -9.56 -5.84
N GLY A 62 -20.83 -10.58 -6.69
CA GLY A 62 -19.86 -10.92 -7.72
C GLY A 62 -18.67 -11.73 -7.22
N GLN A 63 -18.09 -12.52 -8.14
CA GLN A 63 -16.93 -13.35 -7.83
C GLN A 63 -15.61 -12.59 -7.95
N ARG A 64 -15.58 -11.49 -8.69
CA ARG A 64 -14.38 -10.73 -9.01
C ARG A 64 -14.71 -9.25 -9.12
N ASN A 65 -14.07 -8.45 -8.29
CA ASN A 65 -14.29 -7.00 -8.21
C ASN A 65 -12.95 -6.29 -8.39
N CYS A 66 -12.83 -5.41 -9.40
CA CYS A 66 -11.56 -4.84 -9.82
C CYS A 66 -11.56 -3.31 -9.74
N TYR A 67 -10.48 -2.76 -9.22
CA TYR A 67 -10.10 -1.37 -9.40
C TYR A 67 -9.31 -1.23 -10.70
N ASN A 68 -9.67 -0.24 -11.52
CA ASN A 68 -8.97 0.07 -12.77
C ASN A 68 -8.22 1.40 -12.61
N PHE A 69 -6.95 1.42 -12.97
CA PHE A 69 -6.10 2.61 -12.91
C PHE A 69 -5.45 2.87 -14.26
N ASN A 70 -5.44 4.13 -14.68
CA ASN A 70 -4.62 4.58 -15.79
C ASN A 70 -3.32 5.16 -15.22
N LEU A 71 -2.19 4.52 -15.53
CA LEU A 71 -0.89 4.77 -14.94
C LEU A 71 0.18 4.81 -16.03
N THR A 72 1.38 5.25 -15.68
CA THR A 72 2.48 5.34 -16.63
C THR A 72 3.01 3.94 -16.96
N ARG A 73 2.97 3.53 -18.23
CA ARG A 73 3.64 2.31 -18.70
C ARG A 73 5.15 2.36 -18.47
N ASN A 74 5.75 1.18 -18.27
CA ASN A 74 7.17 0.98 -17.94
C ASN A 74 7.61 1.66 -16.63
N GLN A 75 6.68 2.19 -15.85
CA GLN A 75 6.93 2.73 -14.51
C GLN A 75 6.75 1.61 -13.48
N ARG A 76 7.61 1.62 -12.47
CA ARG A 76 7.53 0.73 -11.32
C ARG A 76 6.67 1.35 -10.22
N TYR A 77 5.80 0.55 -9.63
CA TYR A 77 4.96 0.95 -8.49
C TYR A 77 5.10 -0.02 -7.34
N LEU A 78 5.16 0.52 -6.12
CA LEU A 78 4.83 -0.18 -4.90
C LEU A 78 3.31 -0.09 -4.71
N ILE A 79 2.64 -1.24 -4.69
CA ILE A 79 1.19 -1.36 -4.53
C ILE A 79 0.94 -2.02 -3.18
N ARG A 80 0.14 -1.38 -2.33
CA ARG A 80 -0.16 -1.82 -0.97
C ARG A 80 -1.66 -1.93 -0.76
N GLY A 81 -2.13 -3.11 -0.40
CA GLY A 81 -3.49 -3.34 0.09
C GLY A 81 -3.48 -3.53 1.60
N THR A 82 -4.38 -2.82 2.30
CA THR A 82 -4.57 -2.93 3.76
C THR A 82 -5.96 -3.47 4.06
N PHE A 83 -6.03 -4.42 4.99
CA PHE A 83 -7.24 -5.14 5.35
C PHE A 83 -7.38 -5.17 6.87
N LEU A 84 -8.23 -4.29 7.41
CA LEU A 84 -8.59 -4.26 8.81
C LEU A 84 -10.03 -4.76 8.97
N TYR A 85 -10.18 -5.97 9.52
CA TYR A 85 -11.49 -6.57 9.75
C TYR A 85 -11.95 -6.33 11.19
N GLY A 86 -12.96 -5.48 11.35
CA GLY A 86 -13.59 -5.15 12.63
C GLY A 86 -14.98 -5.76 12.80
N ASN A 87 -15.26 -6.92 12.19
CA ASN A 87 -16.61 -7.51 12.15
C ASN A 87 -17.67 -6.58 11.55
N TYR A 88 -17.34 -5.90 10.45
CA TYR A 88 -18.19 -4.88 9.84
C TYR A 88 -19.54 -5.42 9.33
N ASP A 89 -19.61 -6.72 9.02
CA ASP A 89 -20.78 -7.41 8.49
C ASP A 89 -21.61 -8.12 9.58
N GLY A 90 -21.15 -8.10 10.83
CA GLY A 90 -21.80 -8.77 11.96
C GLY A 90 -21.77 -10.30 11.91
N LEU A 91 -21.06 -10.92 10.96
CA LEU A 91 -21.04 -12.37 10.78
C LEU A 91 -20.03 -13.07 11.70
N ASN A 92 -19.09 -12.31 12.24
CA ASN A 92 -17.97 -12.80 13.05
C ASN A 92 -17.18 -13.93 12.37
N LEU A 93 -17.17 -13.94 11.04
CA LEU A 93 -16.48 -14.92 10.21
C LEU A 93 -15.26 -14.27 9.58
N LEU A 94 -14.07 -14.80 9.87
CA LEU A 94 -12.81 -14.21 9.40
C LEU A 94 -12.68 -14.32 7.87
N PRO A 95 -12.55 -13.20 7.13
CA PRO A 95 -12.56 -13.25 5.67
C PRO A 95 -11.32 -13.88 5.04
N SER A 96 -11.53 -14.61 3.94
CA SER A 96 -10.49 -15.15 3.08
C SER A 96 -10.86 -14.99 1.60
N PHE A 97 -9.94 -14.45 0.81
CA PHE A 97 -10.12 -14.19 -0.62
C PHE A 97 -8.77 -13.95 -1.31
N ASP A 98 -8.75 -13.86 -2.63
CA ASP A 98 -7.53 -13.66 -3.40
C ASP A 98 -7.40 -12.23 -3.93
N LEU A 99 -6.16 -11.74 -4.00
CA LEU A 99 -5.78 -10.54 -4.74
C LEU A 99 -5.16 -10.93 -6.07
N HIS A 100 -5.53 -10.22 -7.13
CA HIS A 100 -4.97 -10.37 -8.46
C HIS A 100 -4.46 -9.03 -9.00
N ILE A 101 -3.38 -9.11 -9.79
CA ILE A 101 -2.93 -8.04 -10.68
C ILE A 101 -3.27 -8.47 -12.10
N GLY A 102 -4.17 -7.75 -12.75
CA GLY A 102 -4.75 -8.22 -14.00
C GLY A 102 -5.29 -9.64 -13.83
N GLN A 103 -4.94 -10.55 -14.73
CA GLN A 103 -5.40 -11.94 -14.66
C GLN A 103 -4.58 -12.78 -13.65
N THR A 104 -3.38 -12.33 -13.26
CA THR A 104 -2.44 -13.11 -12.44
C THR A 104 -2.78 -12.98 -10.96
N LYS A 105 -2.82 -14.11 -10.25
CA LYS A 105 -2.93 -14.12 -8.79
C LYS A 105 -1.69 -13.49 -8.18
N TRP A 106 -1.89 -12.47 -7.35
CA TRP A 106 -0.84 -11.84 -6.56
C TRP A 106 -0.65 -12.63 -5.26
N THR A 107 -1.68 -12.71 -4.41
CA THR A 107 -1.57 -13.33 -3.08
C THR A 107 -2.96 -13.64 -2.50
N SER A 108 -3.00 -14.43 -1.43
CA SER A 108 -4.23 -14.64 -0.66
C SER A 108 -4.28 -13.72 0.56
N VAL A 109 -5.43 -13.11 0.77
CA VAL A 109 -5.80 -12.40 1.99
C VAL A 109 -6.50 -13.42 2.89
N SER A 110 -5.95 -13.61 4.09
CA SER A 110 -6.51 -14.49 5.11
C SER A 110 -6.39 -13.75 6.44
N ILE A 111 -7.51 -13.21 6.91
CA ILE A 111 -7.59 -12.56 8.21
C ILE A 111 -7.57 -13.64 9.28
N ARG A 112 -6.72 -13.49 10.30
CA ARG A 112 -6.55 -14.49 11.36
C ARG A 112 -7.10 -14.05 12.71
N GLU A 113 -7.30 -12.75 12.88
CA GLU A 113 -7.69 -12.14 14.15
C GLU A 113 -8.50 -10.87 13.93
N LEU A 114 -9.54 -10.67 14.74
CA LEU A 114 -10.37 -9.47 14.73
C LEU A 114 -9.57 -8.25 15.15
N GLY A 115 -9.75 -7.12 14.46
CA GLY A 115 -9.05 -5.87 14.78
C GLY A 115 -7.56 -5.87 14.39
N SER A 116 -7.03 -6.99 13.88
CA SER A 116 -5.70 -7.02 13.29
C SER A 116 -5.72 -6.46 11.86
N SER A 117 -4.70 -5.68 11.52
CA SER A 117 -4.48 -5.20 10.15
C SER A 117 -3.58 -6.18 9.41
N LEU A 118 -4.02 -6.62 8.22
CA LEU A 118 -3.20 -7.36 7.28
C LEU A 118 -2.75 -6.45 6.15
N ILE A 119 -1.44 -6.41 5.90
CA ILE A 119 -0.87 -5.66 4.77
C ILE A 119 -0.34 -6.65 3.74
N ARG A 120 -0.61 -6.36 2.46
CA ARG A 120 0.00 -7.03 1.31
C ARG A 120 0.65 -5.97 0.43
N GLU A 121 1.94 -6.14 0.17
CA GLU A 121 2.72 -5.22 -0.68
C GLU A 121 3.38 -6.00 -1.83
N ILE A 122 3.35 -5.38 -3.01
CA ILE A 122 4.02 -5.86 -4.21
C ILE A 122 4.64 -4.71 -4.98
N ILE A 123 5.79 -4.96 -5.57
CA ILE A 123 6.42 -4.08 -6.52
C ILE A 123 6.21 -4.66 -7.92
N HIS A 124 5.53 -3.89 -8.76
CA HIS A 124 5.15 -4.29 -10.11
C HIS A 124 5.62 -3.24 -11.12
N VAL A 125 6.17 -3.70 -12.25
CA VAL A 125 6.47 -2.86 -13.40
C VAL A 125 5.31 -2.98 -14.39
N LEU A 126 4.67 -1.86 -14.70
CA LEU A 126 3.54 -1.87 -15.64
C LEU A 126 4.02 -2.12 -17.06
N THR A 127 3.44 -3.11 -17.72
CA THR A 127 3.68 -3.41 -19.14
C THR A 127 2.73 -2.65 -20.08
N GLU A 128 1.65 -2.10 -19.54
CA GLU A 128 0.58 -1.38 -20.22
C GLU A 128 0.21 -0.11 -19.43
N ASP A 129 -0.55 0.80 -20.03
CA ASP A 129 -1.01 2.04 -19.37
C ASP A 129 -2.17 1.80 -18.38
N SER A 130 -2.68 0.56 -18.31
CA SER A 130 -3.76 0.16 -17.40
C SER A 130 -3.30 -0.86 -16.38
N LEU A 131 -3.67 -0.66 -15.12
CA LEU A 131 -3.48 -1.62 -14.04
C LEU A 131 -4.84 -2.01 -13.46
N GLN A 132 -5.07 -3.31 -13.32
CA GLN A 132 -6.22 -3.84 -12.59
C GLN A 132 -5.76 -4.48 -11.28
N ILE A 133 -6.35 -4.07 -10.16
CA ILE A 133 -6.21 -4.74 -8.87
C ILE A 133 -7.56 -5.33 -8.51
N CYS A 134 -7.64 -6.66 -8.48
CA CYS A 134 -8.90 -7.36 -8.27
C CYS A 134 -8.92 -8.12 -6.95
N LEU A 135 -10.04 -8.05 -6.26
CA LEU A 135 -10.40 -8.90 -5.14
C LEU A 135 -11.30 -10.02 -5.69
N VAL A 136 -10.90 -11.27 -5.50
CA VAL A 136 -11.57 -12.46 -6.04
C VAL A 136 -12.08 -13.30 -4.88
N LYS A 137 -13.40 -13.50 -4.83
CA LYS A 137 -14.05 -14.36 -3.85
C LYS A 137 -13.66 -15.82 -4.12
N THR A 138 -13.19 -16.52 -3.09
CA THR A 138 -12.74 -17.93 -3.18
C THR A 138 -13.53 -18.87 -2.29
N GLY A 139 -14.48 -18.35 -1.51
CA GLY A 139 -15.32 -19.10 -0.58
C GLY A 139 -16.50 -18.23 -0.13
N GLU A 140 -17.08 -18.53 1.02
CA GLU A 140 -18.33 -17.88 1.45
C GLU A 140 -18.15 -16.44 1.94
N THR A 141 -16.96 -16.10 2.47
CA THR A 141 -16.69 -14.78 3.05
C THR A 141 -16.63 -13.67 2.02
N THR A 142 -17.02 -12.47 2.43
CA THR A 142 -17.08 -11.28 1.57
C THR A 142 -15.70 -10.61 1.44
N PRO A 143 -15.14 -10.47 0.22
CA PRO A 143 -13.93 -9.68 0.01
C PRO A 143 -14.15 -8.23 0.42
N PHE A 144 -13.12 -7.62 1.00
CA PHE A 144 -13.16 -6.23 1.43
C PHE A 144 -11.78 -5.60 1.31
N ILE A 145 -11.68 -4.28 1.36
CA ILE A 145 -10.41 -3.56 1.42
C ILE A 145 -10.57 -2.28 2.23
N SER A 146 -9.62 -2.01 3.13
CA SER A 146 -9.60 -0.79 3.95
C SER A 146 -8.86 0.33 3.23
N SER A 147 -7.70 0.03 2.62
CA SER A 147 -6.98 0.98 1.77
C SER A 147 -6.27 0.28 0.62
N LEU A 148 -6.14 1.00 -0.51
CA LEU A 148 -5.34 0.61 -1.66
C LEU A 148 -4.46 1.78 -2.07
N GLU A 149 -3.14 1.60 -1.99
CA GLU A 149 -2.16 2.65 -2.22
C GLU A 149 -1.23 2.27 -3.36
N LEU A 150 -0.96 3.24 -4.24
CA LEU A 150 -0.08 3.08 -5.40
C LEU A 150 1.00 4.17 -5.34
N ARG A 151 2.24 3.76 -5.09
CA ARG A 151 3.39 4.66 -4.95
C ARG A 151 4.37 4.46 -6.11
N PRO A 152 4.58 5.46 -6.98
CA PRO A 152 5.57 5.35 -8.05
C PRO A 152 6.99 5.29 -7.46
N LEU A 153 7.80 4.37 -7.98
CA LEU A 153 9.22 4.25 -7.64
C LEU A 153 10.04 4.85 -8.78
N ASN A 154 10.41 6.14 -8.66
CA ASN A 154 11.04 6.91 -9.73
C ASN A 154 12.49 6.50 -10.07
N ASN A 155 13.13 5.67 -9.24
CA ASN A 155 14.47 5.17 -9.51
C ASN A 155 14.40 3.80 -10.21
N ASN A 156 14.78 3.78 -11.49
CA ASN A 156 14.74 2.58 -12.32
C ASN A 156 15.65 1.45 -11.82
N ASN A 157 16.66 1.75 -11.01
CA ASN A 157 17.61 0.77 -10.46
C ASN A 157 17.15 0.17 -9.12
N THR A 158 16.06 0.66 -8.52
CA THR A 158 15.53 0.17 -7.24
C THR A 158 14.63 -1.05 -7.47
N TYR A 159 14.86 -2.15 -6.76
CA TYR A 159 14.03 -3.36 -6.82
C TYR A 159 13.84 -3.91 -8.24
N VAL A 160 14.95 -4.03 -8.99
CA VAL A 160 14.96 -4.66 -10.32
C VAL A 160 14.71 -6.15 -10.14
N SER A 161 13.57 -6.63 -10.64
CA SER A 161 13.26 -8.06 -10.69
C SER A 161 13.88 -8.70 -11.93
N GLN A 162 14.37 -9.94 -11.80
CA GLN A 162 14.82 -10.75 -12.94
C GLN A 162 13.64 -11.21 -13.80
N SER A 163 12.50 -11.50 -13.16
CA SER A 163 11.24 -11.82 -13.84
C SER A 163 10.05 -11.52 -12.93
N GLY A 164 8.91 -11.17 -13.52
CA GLY A 164 7.68 -10.94 -12.77
C GLY A 164 7.76 -9.81 -11.75
N SER A 165 6.96 -9.93 -10.69
CA SER A 165 6.78 -8.92 -9.63
C SER A 165 7.44 -9.35 -8.33
N LEU A 166 7.78 -8.40 -7.46
CA LEU A 166 8.38 -8.68 -6.15
C LEU A 166 7.35 -8.52 -5.05
N MET A 167 6.96 -9.61 -4.40
CA MET A 167 6.08 -9.55 -3.23
C MET A 167 6.91 -9.30 -1.96
N LEU A 168 6.42 -8.42 -1.08
CA LEU A 168 7.09 -8.17 0.19
C LEU A 168 6.97 -9.39 1.11
N LEU A 169 8.11 -9.94 1.53
CA LEU A 169 8.16 -10.94 2.60
C LEU A 169 8.23 -10.25 3.97
N ASN A 170 9.26 -9.45 4.18
CA ASN A 170 9.47 -8.66 5.41
C ASN A 170 10.28 -7.41 5.08
N ARG A 171 10.04 -6.33 5.83
CA ARG A 171 10.89 -5.13 5.83
C ARG A 171 10.97 -4.61 7.25
N VAL A 172 12.15 -4.80 7.85
CA VAL A 172 12.40 -4.48 9.24
C VAL A 172 13.60 -3.57 9.38
N TYR A 173 13.67 -2.89 10.51
CA TYR A 173 14.86 -2.16 10.93
C TYR A 173 15.11 -2.38 12.42
N PHE A 174 16.36 -2.33 12.84
CA PHE A 174 16.71 -2.49 14.25
C PHE A 174 16.37 -1.20 14.99
N SER A 175 15.61 -1.33 16.08
CA SER A 175 15.17 -0.17 16.86
C SER A 175 14.93 -0.58 18.30
N PRO A 176 15.35 0.24 19.29
CA PRO A 176 15.02 0.01 20.69
C PRO A 176 13.57 0.38 21.00
N THR A 177 12.87 1.06 20.09
CA THR A 177 11.50 1.56 20.27
C THR A 177 10.56 0.95 19.23
N PRO A 178 9.30 0.64 19.58
CA PRO A 178 8.32 0.01 18.70
C PRO A 178 7.65 0.99 17.71
N SER A 179 8.40 1.94 17.17
CA SER A 179 7.88 2.92 16.19
C SER A 179 8.07 2.41 14.76
N PHE A 180 7.09 2.64 13.88
CA PHE A 180 7.23 2.39 12.45
C PHE A 180 7.84 3.61 11.74
N ILE A 181 8.53 3.38 10.62
CA ILE A 181 8.99 4.44 9.71
C ILE A 181 8.23 4.27 8.39
N ARG A 182 7.70 5.37 7.88
CA ARG A 182 6.98 5.45 6.59
C ARG A 182 7.14 6.87 6.02
N TYR A 183 6.24 7.33 5.16
CA TYR A 183 6.21 8.73 4.76
C TYR A 183 5.97 9.67 5.96
N ASP A 184 6.64 10.82 6.08
CA ASP A 184 7.58 11.44 5.12
C ASP A 184 9.05 11.07 5.33
N GLU A 185 9.36 10.24 6.32
CA GLU A 185 10.73 9.83 6.62
C GLU A 185 11.33 8.87 5.57
N ASP A 186 10.47 8.14 4.84
CA ASP A 186 10.81 7.38 3.63
C ASP A 186 10.08 7.95 2.41
N ILE A 187 10.83 8.50 1.45
CA ILE A 187 10.30 9.09 0.21
C ILE A 187 9.53 8.09 -0.66
N HIS A 188 9.77 6.79 -0.47
CA HIS A 188 9.06 5.73 -1.18
C HIS A 188 7.83 5.21 -0.42
N ASP A 189 7.52 5.77 0.76
CA ASP A 189 6.42 5.38 1.67
C ASP A 189 6.38 3.86 1.96
N ARG A 190 7.56 3.24 2.01
CA ARG A 190 7.70 1.86 2.50
C ARG A 190 7.47 1.85 4.00
N ILE A 191 6.82 0.80 4.50
CA ILE A 191 6.67 0.58 5.93
C ILE A 191 7.87 -0.21 6.43
N TRP A 192 8.61 0.37 7.37
CA TRP A 192 9.66 -0.32 8.11
C TRP A 192 9.16 -0.67 9.51
N VAL A 193 9.12 -1.96 9.80
CA VAL A 193 8.68 -2.49 11.09
C VAL A 193 9.88 -2.59 12.04
N PRO A 194 9.79 -2.07 13.27
CA PRO A 194 10.87 -2.20 14.23
C PRO A 194 11.04 -3.67 14.61
N PHE A 195 12.27 -4.17 14.51
CA PHE A 195 12.66 -5.47 15.03
C PHE A 195 13.44 -5.27 16.33
N ILE A 196 12.82 -5.73 17.42
CA ILE A 196 13.39 -5.69 18.77
C ILE A 196 13.94 -7.07 19.08
N LYS A 197 15.22 -7.15 19.42
CA LYS A 197 15.87 -8.41 19.78
C LYS A 197 16.34 -8.35 21.22
N ASP A 198 15.81 -9.25 22.04
CA ASP A 198 16.23 -9.42 23.42
C ASP A 198 17.73 -9.78 23.48
N ASN A 199 18.40 -9.30 24.52
CA ASN A 199 19.84 -9.49 24.74
C ASN A 199 20.75 -8.92 23.63
N THR A 200 20.32 -7.85 22.96
CA THR A 200 21.19 -7.06 22.09
C THR A 200 21.31 -5.62 22.58
N THR A 201 22.49 -5.04 22.43
CA THR A 201 22.73 -3.62 22.70
C THR A 201 22.45 -2.85 21.41
N SER A 202 21.55 -1.86 21.47
CA SER A 202 21.32 -0.98 20.31
C SER A 202 22.50 -0.04 20.15
N ILE A 203 23.09 0.00 18.96
CA ILE A 203 24.05 1.03 18.57
C ILE A 203 23.28 2.11 17.82
N SER A 204 23.64 3.37 18.04
CA SER A 204 23.06 4.48 17.29
C SER A 204 24.08 5.57 17.02
N THR A 205 23.86 6.35 15.97
CA THR A 205 24.68 7.49 15.61
C THR A 205 23.82 8.67 15.20
N ASP A 206 24.21 9.86 15.65
CA ASP A 206 23.62 11.13 15.22
C ASP A 206 24.21 11.61 13.88
N LEU A 207 25.34 11.03 13.47
CA LEU A 207 25.98 11.35 12.19
C LEU A 207 25.18 10.76 11.02
N PRO A 208 25.15 11.45 9.87
CA PRO A 208 24.61 10.86 8.65
C PRO A 208 25.33 9.55 8.31
N VAL A 209 24.56 8.53 7.97
CA VAL A 209 25.08 7.26 7.43
C VAL A 209 25.01 7.33 5.91
N ASP A 210 26.04 6.89 5.21
CA ASP A 210 25.98 6.81 3.76
C ASP A 210 24.94 5.76 3.33
N THR A 211 23.83 6.21 2.76
CA THR A 211 22.76 5.37 2.21
C THR A 211 22.67 5.46 0.69
N SER A 212 23.77 5.87 0.03
CA SER A 212 23.89 6.00 -1.42
C SER A 212 23.87 4.63 -2.10
N ASN A 213 22.70 4.03 -2.16
CA ASN A 213 22.44 2.77 -2.83
C ASN A 213 21.10 2.84 -3.58
N PRO A 214 20.84 1.93 -4.54
CA PRO A 214 19.60 1.97 -5.30
C PRO A 214 18.34 1.89 -4.45
N TYR A 215 18.39 1.39 -3.21
CA TYR A 215 17.23 1.27 -2.34
C TYR A 215 16.89 2.54 -1.58
N ASN A 216 17.73 3.58 -1.58
CA ASN A 216 17.48 4.84 -0.87
C ASN A 216 16.96 4.60 0.56
N VAL A 217 17.73 3.88 1.38
CA VAL A 217 17.31 3.54 2.75
C VAL A 217 17.21 4.82 3.59
N PRO A 218 16.11 5.05 4.35
CA PRO A 218 15.97 6.23 5.19
C PRO A 218 17.08 6.35 6.23
N GLN A 219 17.49 7.58 6.55
CA GLN A 219 18.50 7.83 7.59
C GLN A 219 18.08 7.26 8.96
N LEU A 220 16.80 7.36 9.32
CA LEU A 220 16.29 6.82 10.58
C LEU A 220 16.40 5.29 10.68
N VAL A 221 16.37 4.59 9.53
CA VAL A 221 16.60 3.15 9.45
C VAL A 221 18.09 2.86 9.58
N ALA A 222 18.93 3.63 8.89
CA ALA A 222 20.38 3.38 8.83
C ALA A 222 21.14 3.77 10.11
N ARG A 223 20.67 4.78 10.86
CA ARG A 223 21.32 5.31 12.07
C ARG A 223 21.17 4.43 13.31
N LYS A 224 20.39 3.35 13.24
CA LYS A 224 20.15 2.43 14.36
C LYS A 224 20.63 1.00 14.03
N PRO A 225 21.93 0.78 13.77
CA PRO A 225 22.44 -0.57 13.56
C PRO A 225 22.51 -1.37 14.88
N LEU A 226 22.59 -2.69 14.74
CA LEU A 226 23.07 -3.57 15.82
C LEU A 226 24.53 -3.27 16.16
#